data_AF-A0A257MGS7-F1
#
_entry.id   AF-A0A257MGS7-F1
#
_cell.length_a   1.000
_cell.length_b   1.000
_cell.length_c   1.000
_cell.angle_alpha   90.00
_cell.angle_beta   90.00
_cell.angle_gamma   90.00
#
_symmetry.space_group_name_H-M   'P 1'
#
loop_
_entity.id
_entity.type
_entity.pdbx_description
1 polymer ?
#
loop_
_entity_poly.entity_id
_entity_poly.type
_entity_poly.pdbx_seq_one_letter_code
_entity_poly.pdbx_strand_id
1 'polypeptide(L)'
;MRPIFQLAVVALVLLAAGCLAPKEEAAAGRVLLKTSMGDITIQLYDNMPQTAGNFRNLVEKGFYNGVIFHRVIDGFMIQGGDPTGTGAGGPGYTIDDEFAESNRNFRGTISMANSGPNTGGSQFFINLVDNNYLDSRHPVFGKVIEGMIILAASSDDRANKSQ
;
A
#
# COMPACT_ATOMS: atom_id res chain seq x y z
N MET A 1 -52.13 14.38 60.12
CA MET A 1 -51.90 14.12 58.68
C MET A 1 -50.52 14.67 58.33
N ARG A 2 -49.58 13.82 57.91
CA ARG A 2 -48.21 14.20 57.51
C ARG A 2 -48.11 14.15 55.98
N PRO A 3 -47.52 15.13 55.29
CA PRO A 3 -46.94 14.91 53.99
C PRO A 3 -45.41 14.81 54.09
N ILE A 4 -44.92 13.80 53.41
CA ILE A 4 -43.55 13.31 53.28
C ILE A 4 -42.76 14.30 52.39
N PHE A 5 -41.66 14.87 52.89
CA PHE A 5 -40.67 15.52 52.03
C PHE A 5 -39.72 14.45 51.49
N GLN A 6 -39.88 14.13 50.21
CA GLN A 6 -39.00 13.19 49.49
C GLN A 6 -37.64 13.85 49.24
N LEU A 7 -36.60 13.17 49.70
CA LEU A 7 -35.19 13.47 49.47
C LEU A 7 -34.87 13.28 47.98
N ALA A 8 -34.52 14.34 47.26
CA ALA A 8 -34.05 14.25 45.88
C ALA A 8 -32.58 13.79 45.87
N VAL A 9 -32.34 12.55 45.46
CA VAL A 9 -31.00 12.02 45.17
C VAL A 9 -30.58 12.53 43.79
N VAL A 10 -29.65 13.47 43.74
CA VAL A 10 -29.02 13.91 42.49
C VAL A 10 -27.94 12.90 42.13
N ALA A 11 -28.24 12.01 41.17
CA ALA A 11 -27.25 11.13 40.58
C ALA A 11 -26.39 11.92 39.58
N LEU A 12 -25.15 12.24 39.97
CA LEU A 12 -24.14 12.78 39.06
C LEU A 12 -23.62 11.64 38.17
N VAL A 13 -24.18 11.52 36.98
CA VAL A 13 -23.66 10.63 35.93
C VAL A 13 -22.50 11.35 35.25
N LEU A 14 -21.27 11.03 35.65
CA LEU A 14 -20.05 11.38 34.93
C LEU A 14 -19.98 10.53 33.65
N LEU A 15 -20.55 11.05 32.56
CA LEU A 15 -20.29 10.57 31.21
C LEU A 15 -18.84 10.93 30.84
N ALA A 16 -17.91 10.02 31.10
CA ALA A 16 -16.62 10.04 30.42
C ALA A 16 -16.88 9.73 28.95
N ALA A 17 -17.01 10.78 28.14
CA ALA A 17 -16.90 10.69 26.69
C ALA A 17 -15.45 10.28 26.37
N GLY A 18 -15.18 8.99 26.38
CA GLY A 18 -14.00 8.43 25.74
C GLY A 18 -14.10 8.79 24.26
N CYS A 19 -13.30 9.76 23.81
CA CYS A 19 -13.05 9.97 22.40
C CYS A 19 -12.43 8.69 21.85
N LEU A 20 -13.26 7.80 21.32
CA LEU A 20 -12.81 6.81 20.36
C LEU A 20 -12.44 7.60 19.11
N ALA A 21 -11.13 7.80 18.92
CA ALA A 21 -10.61 8.17 17.61
C ALA A 21 -11.14 7.14 16.60
N PRO A 22 -11.64 7.57 15.43
CA PRO A 22 -12.08 6.63 14.42
C PRO A 22 -10.87 5.76 14.04
N LYS A 23 -10.98 4.47 14.32
CA LYS A 23 -10.10 3.46 13.76
C LYS A 23 -10.32 3.58 12.25
N GLU A 24 -9.32 4.12 11.56
CA GLU A 24 -9.30 4.22 10.11
C GLU A 24 -9.42 2.80 9.56
N GLU A 25 -10.66 2.39 9.34
CA GLU A 25 -11.02 1.12 8.74
C GLU A 25 -10.52 1.21 7.31
N ALA A 26 -9.31 0.69 7.09
CA ALA A 26 -8.71 0.57 5.77
C ALA A 26 -9.77 -0.06 4.86
N ALA A 27 -10.38 0.77 4.01
CA ALA A 27 -11.44 0.33 3.10
C ALA A 27 -10.92 -0.91 2.39
N ALA A 28 -11.61 -2.04 2.52
CA ALA A 28 -11.12 -3.35 2.11
C ALA A 28 -10.48 -3.27 0.72
N GLY A 29 -9.16 -3.50 0.64
CA GLY A 29 -8.39 -3.36 -0.60
C GLY A 29 -7.55 -2.09 -0.74
N ARG A 30 -7.58 -1.13 0.20
CA ARG A 30 -6.67 0.02 0.17
C ARG A 30 -5.44 -0.19 1.04
N VAL A 31 -4.29 0.27 0.54
CA VAL A 31 -3.02 0.31 1.26
C VAL A 31 -2.48 1.73 1.21
N LEU A 32 -2.13 2.27 2.36
CA LEU A 32 -1.43 3.54 2.50
C LEU A 32 0.07 3.30 2.64
N LEU A 33 0.86 3.79 1.70
CA LEU A 33 2.32 3.84 1.81
C LEU A 33 2.73 5.24 2.29
N LYS A 34 3.24 5.32 3.51
CA LYS A 34 3.86 6.54 4.04
C LYS A 34 5.29 6.61 3.57
N THR A 35 5.63 7.61 2.76
CA THR A 35 6.99 7.79 2.23
C THR A 35 7.59 9.10 2.72
N SER A 36 8.91 9.24 2.60
CA SER A 36 9.62 10.49 2.92
C SER A 36 9.18 11.68 2.06
N MET A 37 8.58 11.43 0.89
CA MET A 37 8.12 12.45 -0.05
C MET A 37 6.61 12.70 0.04
N GLY A 38 5.91 11.96 0.90
CA GLY A 38 4.47 12.06 1.11
C GLY A 38 3.75 10.71 1.02
N ASP A 39 2.44 10.77 1.21
CA ASP A 39 1.59 9.58 1.32
C ASP A 39 1.07 9.14 -0.07
N ILE A 40 1.09 7.84 -0.33
CA ILE A 40 0.57 7.22 -1.55
C ILE A 40 -0.51 6.22 -1.17
N THR A 41 -1.72 6.41 -1.70
CA THR A 41 -2.84 5.47 -1.47
C THR A 41 -2.99 4.57 -2.69
N ILE A 42 -2.92 3.26 -2.47
CA ILE A 42 -3.05 2.21 -3.49
C ILE A 42 -4.35 1.47 -3.27
N GLN A 43 -5.15 1.34 -4.34
CA GLN A 43 -6.27 0.40 -4.42
C GLN A 43 -5.78 -0.90 -5.05
N LEU A 44 -5.82 -1.99 -4.29
CA LEU A 44 -5.57 -3.35 -4.76
C LEU A 44 -6.78 -3.86 -5.55
N TYR A 45 -6.52 -4.74 -6.51
CA TYR A 45 -7.54 -5.36 -7.34
C TYR A 45 -7.99 -6.71 -6.76
N ASP A 46 -9.30 -6.92 -6.69
CA ASP A 46 -9.90 -8.14 -6.12
C ASP A 46 -9.73 -9.36 -7.04
N ASN A 47 -9.53 -9.14 -8.34
CA ASN A 47 -9.27 -10.20 -9.32
C ASN A 47 -7.82 -10.71 -9.31
N MET A 48 -7.01 -10.30 -8.33
CA MET A 48 -5.60 -10.68 -8.17
C MET A 48 -5.31 -11.24 -6.77
N PRO A 49 -6.07 -12.25 -6.29
CA PRO A 49 -6.02 -12.71 -4.91
C PRO A 49 -4.63 -13.22 -4.47
N GLN A 50 -3.82 -13.79 -5.36
CA GLN A 50 -2.48 -14.27 -5.00
C GLN A 50 -1.50 -13.11 -4.86
N THR A 51 -1.42 -12.26 -5.89
CA THR A 51 -0.44 -11.17 -5.95
C THR A 51 -0.80 -10.05 -4.98
N ALA A 52 -2.05 -9.59 -5.01
CA ALA A 52 -2.54 -8.56 -4.10
C ALA A 52 -2.63 -9.07 -2.66
N GLY A 53 -2.99 -10.35 -2.46
CA GLY A 53 -3.01 -10.99 -1.15
C GLY A 53 -1.62 -11.07 -0.52
N ASN A 54 -0.62 -11.48 -1.30
CA ASN A 54 0.78 -11.50 -0.85
C ASN A 54 1.26 -10.09 -0.46
N PHE A 55 1.01 -9.08 -1.32
CA PHE A 55 1.38 -7.70 -1.02
C PHE A 55 0.71 -7.19 0.26
N ARG A 56 -0.60 -7.42 0.43
CA ARG A 56 -1.34 -7.07 1.63
C ARG A 56 -0.77 -7.73 2.88
N ASN A 57 -0.46 -9.02 2.82
CA ASN A 57 0.10 -9.76 3.94
C ASN A 57 1.46 -9.19 4.38
N LEU A 58 2.31 -8.83 3.42
CA LEU A 58 3.61 -8.19 3.69
C LEU A 58 3.44 -6.79 4.31
N VAL A 59 2.46 -6.00 3.84
CA VAL A 59 2.10 -4.70 4.44
C VAL A 59 1.65 -4.89 5.90
N GLU A 60 0.73 -5.83 6.17
CA GLU A 60 0.21 -6.11 7.52
C GLU A 60 1.30 -6.55 8.50
N LYS A 61 2.34 -7.23 8.00
CA LYS A 61 3.53 -7.61 8.77
C LYS A 61 4.53 -6.48 8.97
N GLY A 62 4.30 -5.30 8.39
CA GLY A 62 5.25 -4.19 8.41
C GLY A 62 6.53 -4.45 7.60
N PHE A 63 6.50 -5.41 6.66
CA PHE A 63 7.67 -5.84 5.89
C PHE A 63 8.30 -4.69 5.07
N TYR A 64 7.46 -3.74 4.62
CA TYR A 64 7.90 -2.59 3.82
C TYR A 64 8.35 -1.38 4.66
N ASN A 65 8.34 -1.48 6.00
CA ASN A 65 8.78 -0.37 6.84
C ASN A 65 10.28 -0.12 6.68
N GLY A 66 10.66 1.12 6.38
CA GLY A 66 12.05 1.51 6.10
C GLY A 66 12.58 1.01 4.75
N VAL A 67 11.73 0.39 3.93
CA VAL A 67 12.12 -0.11 2.59
C VAL A 67 12.09 1.02 1.57
N ILE A 68 13.18 1.17 0.83
CA ILE A 68 13.34 2.22 -0.16
C ILE A 68 12.80 1.82 -1.54
N PHE A 69 12.44 2.82 -2.34
CA PHE A 69 12.45 2.69 -3.80
C PHE A 69 13.90 2.74 -4.26
N HIS A 70 14.47 1.58 -4.58
CA HIS A 70 15.89 1.43 -4.92
C HIS A 70 16.19 1.68 -6.41
N ARG A 71 15.16 1.72 -7.27
CA ARG A 71 15.32 1.96 -8.69
C ARG A 71 14.21 2.86 -9.22
N VAL A 72 14.59 4.02 -9.71
CA VAL A 72 13.69 5.07 -10.22
C VAL A 72 14.14 5.42 -11.63
N ILE A 73 13.26 5.30 -12.62
CA ILE A 73 13.57 5.59 -14.02
C ILE A 73 12.47 6.48 -14.60
N ASP A 74 12.85 7.72 -14.92
CA ASP A 74 11.99 8.69 -15.59
C ASP A 74 11.41 8.13 -16.87
N GLY A 75 10.12 8.42 -17.09
CA GLY A 75 9.40 7.94 -18.27
C GLY A 75 9.22 6.42 -18.30
N PHE A 76 9.44 5.72 -17.18
CA PHE A 76 9.23 4.28 -17.10
C PHE A 76 8.48 3.87 -15.84
N MET A 77 9.17 3.72 -14.70
CA MET A 77 8.60 3.21 -13.45
C MET A 77 9.46 3.56 -12.23
N ILE A 78 8.91 3.33 -11.05
CA ILE A 78 9.64 3.31 -9.78
C ILE A 78 9.48 1.94 -9.13
N GLN A 79 10.58 1.35 -8.66
CA GLN A 79 10.63 0.00 -8.11
C GLN A 79 11.14 0.01 -6.67
N GLY A 80 10.47 -0.75 -5.82
CA GLY A 80 10.76 -0.90 -4.40
C GLY A 80 10.41 -2.29 -3.89
N GLY A 81 10.30 -2.43 -2.57
CA GLY A 81 9.88 -3.69 -1.94
C GLY A 81 11.00 -4.71 -1.68
N ASP A 82 12.27 -4.32 -1.83
CA ASP A 82 13.43 -5.10 -1.39
C ASP A 82 13.94 -4.60 -0.03
N PRO A 83 13.84 -5.40 1.06
CA PRO A 83 14.33 -5.03 2.39
C PRO A 83 15.82 -4.69 2.45
N THR A 84 16.62 -5.23 1.54
CA THR A 84 18.05 -4.96 1.47
C THR A 84 18.38 -3.68 0.70
N GLY A 85 17.42 -3.16 -0.08
CA GLY A 85 17.61 -2.01 -0.97
C GLY A 85 18.54 -2.26 -2.16
N THR A 86 18.94 -3.51 -2.42
CA THR A 86 19.92 -3.85 -3.48
C THR A 86 19.28 -4.15 -4.84
N GLY A 87 17.98 -4.46 -4.85
CA GLY A 87 17.24 -5.01 -5.99
C GLY A 87 17.33 -6.54 -6.09
N ALA A 88 18.09 -7.21 -5.24
CA ALA A 88 18.27 -8.67 -5.27
C ALA A 88 17.61 -9.41 -4.09
N GLY A 89 17.10 -8.69 -3.09
CA GLY A 89 16.42 -9.29 -1.95
C GLY A 89 14.94 -9.56 -2.18
N GLY A 90 14.29 -10.09 -1.16
CA GLY A 90 12.88 -10.48 -1.20
C GLY A 90 12.40 -11.03 0.14
N PRO A 91 11.21 -11.66 0.19
CA PRO A 91 10.60 -12.13 1.43
C PRO A 91 11.07 -13.54 1.83
N GLY A 92 12.04 -14.11 1.12
CA GLY A 92 12.53 -15.48 1.32
C GLY A 92 11.72 -16.57 0.59
N TYR A 93 10.74 -16.18 -0.21
CA TYR A 93 9.94 -17.07 -1.04
C TYR A 93 9.52 -16.36 -2.34
N THR A 94 8.97 -17.14 -3.28
CA THR A 94 8.36 -16.64 -4.52
C THR A 94 6.90 -17.02 -4.62
N ILE A 95 6.16 -16.33 -5.48
CA ILE A 95 4.78 -16.61 -5.86
C ILE A 95 4.68 -16.83 -7.37
N ASP A 96 3.67 -17.58 -7.80
CA ASP A 96 3.34 -17.75 -9.21
C ASP A 96 2.80 -16.45 -9.81
N ASP A 97 3.07 -16.24 -11.10
CA ASP A 97 2.52 -15.08 -11.81
C ASP A 97 1.01 -15.27 -12.02
N GLU A 98 0.26 -14.22 -11.71
CA GLU A 98 -1.20 -14.19 -11.83
C GLU A 98 -1.57 -13.09 -12.83
N PHE A 99 -2.29 -13.43 -13.89
CA PHE A 99 -2.66 -12.46 -14.93
C PHE A 99 -4.18 -12.45 -15.11
N ALA A 100 -4.76 -11.25 -15.11
CA ALA A 100 -6.16 -11.02 -15.44
C ALA A 100 -6.26 -10.23 -16.75
N GLU A 101 -7.18 -10.63 -17.64
CA GLU A 101 -7.32 -10.04 -18.98
C GLU A 101 -7.55 -8.52 -18.96
N SER A 102 -8.22 -8.01 -17.92
CA SER A 102 -8.53 -6.59 -17.75
C SER A 102 -7.37 -5.74 -17.22
N ASN A 103 -6.32 -6.37 -16.67
CA ASN A 103 -5.30 -5.68 -15.89
C ASN A 103 -4.08 -5.44 -16.78
N ARG A 104 -3.73 -4.17 -16.98
CA ARG A 104 -2.66 -3.76 -17.88
C ARG A 104 -1.72 -2.77 -17.21
N ASN A 105 -0.47 -2.75 -17.63
CA ASN A 105 0.59 -1.87 -17.11
C ASN A 105 0.40 -0.44 -17.61
N PHE A 106 -0.70 0.20 -17.21
CA PHE A 106 -0.96 1.61 -17.48
C PHE A 106 -0.26 2.51 -16.45
N ARG A 107 -0.10 3.79 -16.79
CA ARG A 107 0.38 4.80 -15.83
C ARG A 107 -0.45 4.74 -14.53
N GLY A 108 0.24 4.70 -13.41
CA GLY A 108 -0.31 4.66 -12.06
C GLY A 108 -0.72 3.27 -11.59
N THR A 109 -0.59 2.21 -12.38
CA THR A 109 -0.78 0.85 -11.88
C THR A 109 0.44 0.36 -11.10
N ILE A 110 0.18 -0.53 -10.13
CA ILE A 110 1.23 -1.26 -9.42
C ILE A 110 1.33 -2.69 -9.96
N SER A 111 2.55 -3.13 -10.20
CA SER A 111 2.87 -4.42 -10.80
C SER A 111 3.96 -5.16 -10.04
N MET A 112 3.90 -6.50 -10.06
CA MET A 112 4.88 -7.34 -9.37
C MET A 112 6.19 -7.40 -10.19
N ALA A 113 7.32 -7.09 -9.54
CA ALA A 113 8.63 -7.30 -10.13
C ALA A 113 9.03 -8.77 -9.98
N ASN A 114 9.75 -9.30 -10.97
CA ASN A 114 10.23 -10.68 -10.99
C ASN A 114 11.55 -10.78 -11.77
N SER A 115 12.22 -11.92 -11.65
CA SER A 115 13.45 -12.27 -12.37
C SER A 115 13.20 -13.32 -13.46
N GLY A 116 11.96 -13.42 -13.94
CA GLY A 116 11.46 -14.48 -14.80
C GLY A 116 10.10 -15.02 -14.34
N PRO A 117 9.47 -15.92 -15.11
CA PRO A 117 8.15 -16.45 -14.79
C PRO A 117 8.10 -17.08 -13.39
N ASN A 118 7.06 -16.78 -12.62
CA ASN A 118 6.78 -17.33 -11.28
C ASN A 118 7.90 -17.05 -10.25
N THR A 119 8.55 -15.90 -10.36
CA THR A 119 9.60 -15.46 -9.43
C THR A 119 9.27 -14.14 -8.74
N GLY A 120 8.00 -13.74 -8.75
CA GLY A 120 7.52 -12.61 -7.96
C GLY A 120 7.71 -12.88 -6.47
N GLY A 121 7.96 -11.85 -5.67
CA GLY A 121 8.21 -11.99 -4.24
C GLY A 121 7.61 -10.83 -3.47
N SER A 122 8.44 -9.89 -3.04
CA SER A 122 8.01 -8.65 -2.36
C SER A 122 8.27 -7.40 -3.19
N GLN A 123 9.09 -7.50 -4.23
CA GLN A 123 9.43 -6.35 -5.05
C GLN A 123 8.28 -5.99 -5.98
N PHE A 124 7.97 -4.71 -6.07
CA PHE A 124 6.92 -4.19 -6.94
C PHE A 124 7.41 -2.92 -7.62
N PHE A 125 6.73 -2.53 -8.69
CA PHE A 125 6.93 -1.23 -9.31
C PHE A 125 5.61 -0.51 -9.58
N ILE A 126 5.67 0.82 -9.60
CA ILE A 126 4.58 1.69 -10.01
C ILE A 126 4.92 2.28 -11.38
N ASN A 127 4.01 2.11 -12.33
CA ASN A 127 4.17 2.61 -13.70
C ASN A 127 4.06 4.14 -13.75
N LEU A 128 5.07 4.81 -14.29
CA LEU A 128 5.03 6.26 -14.53
C LEU A 128 4.49 6.60 -15.92
N VAL A 129 4.48 5.65 -16.85
CA VAL A 129 3.87 5.76 -18.18
C VAL A 129 3.15 4.46 -18.51
N ASP A 130 2.50 4.39 -19.66
CA ASP A 130 1.93 3.14 -20.16
C ASP A 130 3.04 2.21 -20.65
N ASN A 131 3.20 1.07 -19.97
CA ASN A 131 4.21 0.04 -20.22
C ASN A 131 3.57 -1.28 -20.66
N ASN A 132 2.55 -1.23 -21.53
CA ASN A 132 1.75 -2.41 -21.90
C ASN A 132 2.54 -3.57 -22.52
N TYR A 133 3.75 -3.33 -23.00
CA TYR A 133 4.65 -4.39 -23.46
C TYR A 133 5.10 -5.34 -22.33
N LEU A 134 4.84 -4.98 -21.06
CA LEU A 134 5.07 -5.79 -19.87
C LEU A 134 3.85 -6.64 -19.46
N ASP A 135 2.70 -6.51 -20.13
CA ASP A 135 1.43 -7.14 -19.72
C ASP A 135 1.51 -8.67 -19.60
N SER A 136 2.38 -9.32 -20.38
CA SER A 136 2.59 -10.78 -20.34
C SER A 136 3.70 -11.24 -19.39
N ARG A 137 4.33 -10.32 -18.65
CA ARG A 137 5.52 -10.59 -17.82
C ARG A 137 5.38 -10.14 -16.39
N HIS A 138 4.64 -9.06 -16.15
CA HIS A 138 4.51 -8.46 -14.82
C HIS A 138 3.03 -8.33 -14.44
N PRO A 139 2.56 -9.18 -13.50
CA PRO A 139 1.21 -9.10 -12.93
C PRO A 139 0.86 -7.72 -12.41
N VAL A 140 -0.21 -7.12 -12.94
CA VAL A 140 -0.76 -5.86 -12.44
C VAL A 140 -1.81 -6.16 -11.39
N PHE A 141 -1.62 -5.69 -10.16
CA PHE A 141 -2.43 -6.09 -9.00
C PHE A 141 -3.08 -4.93 -8.25
N GLY A 142 -2.97 -3.71 -8.76
CA GLY A 142 -3.68 -2.55 -8.22
C GLY A 142 -3.38 -1.26 -8.99
N LYS A 143 -3.80 -0.14 -8.41
CA LYS A 143 -3.51 1.20 -8.90
C LYS A 143 -3.36 2.21 -7.77
N VAL A 144 -2.51 3.21 -7.99
CA VAL A 144 -2.46 4.41 -7.17
C VAL A 144 -3.74 5.22 -7.40
N ILE A 145 -4.42 5.56 -6.32
CA ILE A 145 -5.62 6.42 -6.35
C ILE A 145 -5.34 7.81 -5.79
N GLU A 146 -4.31 7.96 -4.96
CA GLU A 146 -3.86 9.25 -4.41
C GLU A 146 -2.32 9.26 -4.31
N GLY A 147 -1.69 10.43 -4.47
CA GLY A 147 -0.24 10.58 -4.36
C GLY A 147 0.56 10.39 -5.66
N MET A 148 -0.09 10.30 -6.83
CA MET A 148 0.62 10.20 -8.13
C MET A 148 1.57 11.37 -8.41
N ILE A 149 1.27 12.58 -7.92
CA ILE A 149 2.14 13.75 -8.10
C ILE A 149 3.47 13.59 -7.34
N ILE A 150 3.44 12.92 -6.18
CA ILE A 150 4.63 12.64 -5.38
C ILE A 150 5.57 11.73 -6.16
N LEU A 151 5.02 10.74 -6.87
CA LEU A 151 5.81 9.82 -7.70
C LEU A 151 6.46 10.50 -8.89
N ALA A 152 5.79 11.48 -9.49
CA ALA A 152 6.34 12.27 -10.59
C ALA A 152 7.47 13.20 -10.11
N ALA A 153 7.38 13.74 -8.89
CA ALA A 153 8.46 14.54 -8.31
C ALA A 153 9.68 13.69 -7.94
N SER A 154 9.46 12.49 -7.37
CA SER A 154 10.53 11.56 -7.00
C SER A 154 11.31 10.98 -8.18
N SER A 155 10.77 11.07 -9.40
CA SER A 155 11.48 10.63 -10.60
C SER A 155 12.50 11.67 -11.07
N ASP A 156 12.17 12.95 -10.90
CA ASP A 156 13.01 14.10 -11.23
C ASP A 156 14.16 14.31 -10.20
N ASP A 157 13.89 14.05 -8.91
CA ASP A 157 14.86 14.24 -7.83
C ASP A 157 15.45 12.92 -7.30
N ARG A 158 16.76 12.73 -7.47
CA ARG A 158 17.57 11.60 -6.96
C ARG A 158 17.72 11.60 -5.42
N ALA A 159 16.63 11.57 -4.66
CA ALA A 159 16.67 11.61 -3.21
C ALA A 159 15.84 10.47 -2.59
N ASN A 160 16.51 9.44 -2.07
CA ASN A 160 15.88 8.58 -1.07
C ASN A 160 16.83 8.24 0.08
N LYS A 161 16.60 8.90 1.21
CA LYS A 161 16.82 8.33 2.54
C LYS A 161 15.58 8.65 3.37
N SER A 162 14.74 7.65 3.65
CA SER A 162 13.75 7.73 4.71
C SER A 162 14.42 7.36 6.04
N GLN A 163 14.29 8.21 7.05
CA GLN A 163 14.47 7.84 8.47
C GLN A 163 13.24 7.07 8.95
#